data_AF-A0A369GWZ1-F1
#
_entry.id   AF-A0A369GWZ1-F1
#
_cell.length_a   1.000
_cell.length_b   1.000
_cell.length_c   1.000
_cell.angle_alpha   90.00
_cell.angle_beta   90.00
_cell.angle_gamma   90.00
#
_symmetry.space_group_name_H-M   'P 1'
#
loop_
_entity.id
_entity.type
_entity.pdbx_description
1 polymer ?
#
loop_
_entity_poly.entity_id
_entity_poly.type
_entity_poly.pdbx_seq_one_letter_code
_entity_poly.pdbx_strand_id
1 'polypeptide(L)'
;MKLPLTVLALIVTLTRTALGDTECGNTFYSSSDVDAASEKACEYVRDEERAGDSTYPHRYNNFEGFRFRDYSGPFYEFPILRSGRVYRGGNPGPDRVIVTEDCQQAGQITHSGAGGNSFVGCSGTD
;
A
#
# COMPACT_ATOMS: atom_id res chain seq x y z
N MET A 1 -13.30 48.32 -20.49
CA MET A 1 -13.18 46.88 -20.78
C MET A 1 -12.11 46.29 -19.88
N LYS A 2 -12.47 45.43 -18.92
CA LYS A 2 -11.52 44.69 -18.08
C LYS A 2 -11.55 43.23 -18.56
N LEU A 3 -10.43 42.73 -19.08
CA LEU A 3 -10.28 41.35 -19.51
C LEU A 3 -10.09 40.47 -18.26
N PRO A 4 -10.84 39.38 -18.05
CA PRO A 4 -10.59 38.49 -16.93
C PRO A 4 -9.33 37.65 -17.24
N LEU A 5 -8.37 37.68 -16.32
CA LEU A 5 -7.18 36.86 -16.37
C LEU A 5 -7.58 35.42 -16.01
N THR A 6 -7.78 34.58 -17.02
CA THR A 6 -8.07 33.15 -16.83
C THR A 6 -6.79 32.46 -16.35
N VAL A 7 -6.76 32.05 -15.08
CA VAL A 7 -5.70 31.21 -14.53
C VAL A 7 -5.88 29.80 -15.09
N LEU A 8 -4.98 29.38 -15.98
CA LEU A 8 -4.92 28.01 -16.47
C LEU A 8 -4.32 27.13 -15.38
N ALA A 9 -5.16 26.39 -14.64
CA ALA A 9 -4.68 25.40 -13.68
C ALA A 9 -4.06 24.22 -14.45
N LEU A 10 -2.74 24.06 -14.37
CA LEU A 10 -2.04 22.90 -14.90
C LEU A 10 -2.33 21.71 -13.97
N ILE A 11 -3.27 20.85 -14.33
CA ILE A 11 -3.52 19.61 -13.60
C ILE A 11 -2.35 18.66 -13.91
N VAL A 12 -1.36 18.64 -13.02
CA VAL A 12 -0.30 17.63 -13.05
C VAL A 12 -0.90 16.34 -12.49
N THR A 13 -1.30 15.42 -13.35
CA THR A 13 -1.66 14.07 -12.91
C THR A 13 -0.38 13.36 -12.47
N LEU A 14 -0.17 13.29 -11.14
CA LEU A 14 0.87 12.43 -10.58
C LEU A 14 0.46 10.97 -10.88
N THR A 15 1.08 10.36 -11.88
CA THR A 15 0.91 8.93 -12.13
C THR A 15 1.57 8.17 -10.98
N ARG A 16 0.77 7.60 -10.07
CA ARG A 16 1.27 6.64 -9.10
C ARG A 16 1.80 5.43 -9.85
N THR A 17 3.06 5.09 -9.63
CA THR A 17 3.63 3.83 -10.14
C THR A 17 3.12 2.69 -9.28
N ALA A 18 2.02 2.08 -9.73
CA ALA A 18 1.58 0.79 -9.25
C ALA A 18 2.76 -0.20 -9.27
N LEU A 19 2.98 -0.94 -8.18
CA LEU A 19 3.68 -2.21 -8.32
C LEU A 19 2.69 -3.14 -9.05
N GLY A 20 3.18 -3.83 -10.08
CA GLY A 20 2.37 -4.70 -10.91
C GLY A 20 1.86 -5.93 -10.15
N ASP A 21 1.50 -6.96 -10.91
CA ASP A 21 1.13 -8.26 -10.35
C ASP A 21 2.23 -8.79 -9.41
N THR A 22 1.83 -9.47 -8.33
CA THR A 22 2.77 -10.00 -7.33
C THR A 22 2.32 -11.36 -6.81
N GLU A 23 3.29 -12.14 -6.34
CA GLU A 23 3.10 -13.43 -5.69
C GLU A 23 3.58 -13.36 -4.24
N CYS A 24 2.66 -13.56 -3.31
CA CYS A 24 2.91 -13.62 -1.88
C CYS A 24 2.81 -15.09 -1.41
N GLY A 25 3.95 -15.76 -1.30
CA GLY A 25 3.98 -17.22 -1.10
C GLY A 25 3.34 -17.94 -2.28
N ASN A 26 2.17 -18.56 -2.07
CA ASN A 26 1.40 -19.22 -3.14
C ASN A 26 0.15 -18.44 -3.56
N THR A 27 0.04 -17.17 -3.16
CA THR A 27 -1.10 -16.31 -3.51
C THR A 27 -0.69 -15.31 -4.58
N PHE A 28 -1.39 -15.34 -5.72
CA PHE A 28 -1.28 -14.33 -6.76
C PHE A 28 -2.23 -13.15 -6.47
N TYR A 29 -1.73 -11.94 -6.66
CA TYR A 29 -2.50 -10.70 -6.66
C TYR A 29 -2.30 -9.96 -7.97
N SER A 30 -3.40 -9.56 -8.59
CA SER A 30 -3.35 -8.69 -9.77
C SER A 30 -2.94 -7.27 -9.37
N SER A 31 -2.41 -6.49 -10.32
CA SER A 31 -2.12 -5.08 -10.10
C SER A 31 -3.34 -4.32 -9.57
N SER A 32 -4.55 -4.66 -10.03
CA SER A 32 -5.80 -4.05 -9.54
C SER A 32 -6.12 -4.38 -8.07
N ASP A 33 -5.77 -5.58 -7.59
CA ASP A 33 -5.95 -5.92 -6.18
C ASP A 33 -4.98 -5.11 -5.30
N VAL A 34 -3.75 -4.97 -5.79
CA VAL A 34 -2.69 -4.22 -5.12
C VAL A 34 -3.04 -2.72 -5.08
N ASP A 35 -3.44 -2.15 -6.22
CA ASP A 35 -3.89 -0.76 -6.32
C ASP A 35 -5.06 -0.48 -5.38
N ALA A 36 -6.10 -1.31 -5.41
CA ALA A 36 -7.28 -1.12 -4.56
C ALA A 36 -6.93 -1.17 -3.06
N ALA A 37 -6.03 -2.07 -2.65
CA ALA A 37 -5.57 -2.14 -1.27
C ALA A 37 -4.70 -0.92 -0.89
N SER A 38 -3.77 -0.50 -1.77
CA SER A 38 -2.90 0.64 -1.53
C SER A 38 -3.63 1.98 -1.54
N GLU A 39 -4.64 2.15 -2.39
CA GLU A 39 -5.51 3.31 -2.41
C GLU A 39 -6.32 3.42 -1.12
N LYS A 40 -6.88 2.29 -0.64
CA LYS A 40 -7.60 2.31 0.63
C LYS A 40 -6.69 2.55 1.82
N ALA A 41 -5.47 2.00 1.79
CA ALA A 41 -4.45 2.30 2.80
C ALA A 41 -4.14 3.81 2.83
N CYS A 42 -3.92 4.42 1.67
CA CYS A 42 -3.68 5.85 1.53
C CYS A 42 -4.82 6.70 2.10
N GLU A 43 -6.08 6.37 1.78
CA GLU A 43 -7.26 7.06 2.30
C GLU A 43 -7.24 7.07 3.83
N TYR A 44 -7.13 5.89 4.45
CA TYR A 44 -7.09 5.80 5.91
C TYR A 44 -5.87 6.48 6.54
N VAL A 45 -4.68 6.43 5.91
CA VAL A 45 -3.50 7.15 6.40
C VAL A 45 -3.74 8.65 6.40
N ARG A 46 -4.32 9.20 5.32
CA ARG A 46 -4.57 10.65 5.17
C ARG A 46 -5.68 11.15 6.10
N ASP A 47 -6.68 10.32 6.35
CA ASP A 47 -7.82 10.66 7.18
C ASP A 47 -7.58 10.32 8.66
N GLU A 48 -6.41 9.78 9.00
CA GLU A 48 -6.05 9.28 10.33
C GLU A 48 -7.05 8.22 10.86
N GLU A 49 -7.65 7.45 9.95
CA GLU A 49 -8.69 6.46 10.21
C GLU A 49 -8.16 5.01 10.15
N ARG A 50 -9.03 4.05 10.45
CA ARG A 50 -8.73 2.62 10.41
C ARG A 50 -9.88 1.81 9.83
N ALA A 51 -9.54 0.63 9.31
CA ALA A 51 -10.50 -0.32 8.78
C ALA A 51 -11.30 -0.98 9.91
N GLY A 52 -12.50 -0.44 10.18
CA GLY A 52 -13.37 -0.92 11.26
C GLY A 52 -12.65 -0.85 12.62
N ASP A 53 -12.83 -1.88 13.46
CA ASP A 53 -12.18 -1.96 14.78
C ASP A 53 -10.73 -2.48 14.73
N SER A 54 -10.14 -2.61 13.54
CA SER A 54 -8.75 -3.07 13.39
C SER A 54 -7.75 -1.97 13.72
N THR A 55 -6.46 -2.34 13.76
CA THR A 55 -5.36 -1.38 13.87
C THR A 55 -4.85 -0.89 12.52
N TYR A 56 -5.41 -1.35 11.39
CA TYR A 56 -4.88 -1.10 10.05
C TYR A 56 -5.54 0.11 9.36
N PRO A 57 -4.78 0.89 8.58
CA PRO A 57 -3.32 0.81 8.42
C PRO A 57 -2.59 1.25 9.69
N HIS A 58 -1.36 0.76 9.88
CA HIS A 58 -0.46 1.25 10.92
C HIS A 58 0.96 1.35 10.42
N ARG A 59 1.80 2.06 11.19
CA ARG A 59 3.22 2.22 10.90
C ARG A 59 3.88 0.84 10.72
N TYR A 60 4.64 0.70 9.64
CA TYR A 60 5.55 -0.39 9.39
C TYR A 60 6.99 0.10 9.54
N ASN A 61 7.75 -0.52 10.43
CA ASN A 61 9.10 -0.05 10.80
C ASN A 61 10.23 -0.66 9.98
N ASN A 62 9.93 -1.63 9.10
CA ASN A 62 10.90 -2.29 8.23
C ASN A 62 12.10 -2.90 8.98
N PHE A 63 11.84 -3.68 10.04
CA PHE A 63 12.91 -4.33 10.81
C PHE A 63 13.61 -5.43 10.01
N GLU A 64 12.94 -5.98 9.00
CA GLU A 64 13.48 -6.94 8.04
C GLU A 64 14.51 -6.33 7.08
N GLY A 65 14.49 -5.00 6.90
CA GLY A 65 15.46 -4.29 6.06
C GLY A 65 15.15 -4.35 4.56
N PHE A 66 13.88 -4.48 4.17
CA PHE A 66 13.47 -4.43 2.77
C PHE A 66 13.87 -3.12 2.11
N ARG A 67 14.23 -3.18 0.84
CA ARG A 67 14.43 -2.01 0.00
C ARG A 67 13.13 -1.65 -0.71
N PHE A 68 12.32 -0.80 -0.10
CA PHE A 68 11.11 -0.24 -0.72
C PHE A 68 11.44 0.84 -1.75
N ARG A 69 11.99 0.40 -2.89
CA ARG A 69 12.50 1.29 -3.95
C ARG A 69 13.51 2.29 -3.35
N ASP A 70 13.37 3.59 -3.67
CA ASP A 70 14.18 4.68 -3.11
C ASP A 70 13.36 5.56 -2.16
N TYR A 71 12.25 5.04 -1.61
CA TYR A 71 11.42 5.78 -0.67
C TYR A 71 12.03 5.77 0.74
N SER A 72 11.95 6.89 1.45
CA SER A 72 12.50 7.07 2.80
C SER A 72 11.52 6.75 3.94
N GLY A 73 10.26 6.44 3.62
CA GLY A 73 9.19 6.38 4.61
C GLY A 73 8.77 7.76 5.14
N PRO A 74 7.90 7.82 6.18
CA PRO A 74 7.44 6.68 6.97
C PRO A 74 6.55 5.73 6.14
N PHE A 75 6.60 4.45 6.49
CA PHE A 75 5.84 3.40 5.83
C PHE A 75 4.64 2.97 6.68
N TYR A 76 3.59 2.52 6.00
CA TYR A 76 2.38 1.96 6.58
C TYR A 76 2.04 0.64 5.90
N GLU A 77 1.68 -0.37 6.69
CA GLU A 77 1.19 -1.65 6.18
C GLU A 77 -0.35 -1.71 6.20
N PHE A 78 -0.92 -2.35 5.19
CA PHE A 78 -2.36 -2.61 5.10
C PHE A 78 -2.64 -3.98 4.48
N PRO A 79 -3.64 -4.75 4.96
CA PRO A 79 -3.91 -6.08 4.44
C PRO A 79 -4.38 -6.07 2.98
N ILE A 80 -3.83 -6.98 2.19
CA ILE A 80 -4.36 -7.39 0.88
C ILE A 80 -4.93 -8.80 1.01
N LEU A 81 -6.16 -9.01 0.55
CA LEU A 81 -6.90 -10.25 0.82
C LEU A 81 -6.97 -11.12 -0.43
N ARG A 82 -6.61 -12.40 -0.30
CA ARG A 82 -6.78 -13.43 -1.35
C ARG A 82 -8.17 -13.48 -1.99
N SER A 83 -9.20 -12.96 -1.31
CA SER A 83 -10.55 -12.83 -1.84
C SER A 83 -10.74 -11.75 -2.93
N GLY A 84 -9.75 -10.89 -3.17
CA GLY A 84 -9.85 -9.70 -4.05
C GLY A 84 -10.65 -8.54 -3.45
N ARG A 85 -11.23 -8.72 -2.25
CA ARG A 85 -11.95 -7.64 -1.55
C ARG A 85 -10.97 -6.75 -0.79
N VAL A 86 -11.23 -5.45 -0.81
CA VAL A 86 -10.55 -4.49 0.06
C VAL A 86 -10.87 -4.79 1.53
N TYR A 87 -9.85 -4.81 2.38
CA TYR A 87 -9.98 -5.08 3.81
C TYR A 87 -10.81 -4.00 4.54
N ARG A 88 -11.70 -4.44 5.43
CA ARG A 88 -12.61 -3.57 6.20
C ARG A 88 -12.64 -3.90 7.70
N GLY A 89 -11.67 -4.67 8.19
CA GLY A 89 -11.65 -5.24 9.54
C GLY A 89 -11.79 -6.77 9.55
N GLY A 90 -11.57 -7.38 10.72
CA GLY A 90 -11.56 -8.83 10.89
C GLY A 90 -10.17 -9.46 10.65
N ASN A 91 -10.12 -10.71 10.20
CA ASN A 91 -8.86 -11.41 9.96
C ASN A 91 -8.09 -10.79 8.77
N PRO A 92 -6.88 -10.24 8.98
CA PRO A 92 -6.11 -9.60 7.91
C PRO A 92 -5.44 -10.60 6.96
N GLY A 93 -5.34 -11.88 7.32
CA GLY A 93 -4.51 -12.83 6.57
C GLY A 93 -3.01 -12.48 6.66
N PRO A 94 -2.16 -13.12 5.85
CA PRO A 94 -0.70 -12.99 5.96
C PRO A 94 -0.07 -11.88 5.12
N ASP A 95 -0.80 -11.31 4.16
CA ASP A 95 -0.22 -10.47 3.10
C ASP A 95 -0.51 -8.99 3.32
N ARG A 96 0.45 -8.12 2.99
CA ARG A 96 0.35 -6.66 3.17
C ARG A 96 0.81 -5.93 1.91
N VAL A 97 0.13 -4.83 1.60
CA VAL A 97 0.71 -3.74 0.81
C VAL A 97 1.42 -2.77 1.75
N ILE A 98 2.54 -2.21 1.30
CA ILE A 98 3.27 -1.15 1.98
C ILE A 98 3.10 0.15 1.20
N VAL A 99 2.66 1.20 1.87
CA VAL A 99 2.54 2.55 1.31
C VAL A 99 3.36 3.56 2.13
N THR A 100 3.77 4.66 1.50
CA THR A 100 4.31 5.82 2.22
C THR A 100 3.20 6.75 2.70
N GLU A 101 3.53 7.72 3.55
CA GLU A 101 2.62 8.80 3.96
C GLU A 101 2.11 9.62 2.76
N ASP A 102 2.96 9.88 1.78
CA ASP A 102 2.59 10.51 0.49
C ASP A 102 1.89 9.54 -0.48
N CYS A 103 1.43 8.40 0.05
CA CYS A 103 0.69 7.38 -0.66
C CYS A 103 1.40 6.82 -1.90
N GLN A 104 2.73 6.70 -1.83
CA GLN A 104 3.47 5.94 -2.82
C GLN A 104 3.38 4.45 -2.48
N GLN A 105 3.16 3.62 -3.48
CA GLN A 105 3.16 2.18 -3.31
C GLN A 105 4.61 1.67 -3.24
N ALA A 106 5.00 1.17 -2.08
CA ALA A 106 6.38 0.94 -1.71
C ALA A 106 6.82 -0.52 -1.89
N GLY A 107 5.94 -1.46 -1.55
CA GLY A 107 6.22 -2.90 -1.62
C GLY A 107 5.00 -3.77 -1.30
N GLN A 108 5.16 -5.09 -1.42
CA GLN A 108 4.24 -6.10 -0.91
C GLN A 108 5.02 -7.13 -0.13
N ILE A 109 4.51 -7.51 1.04
CA ILE A 109 5.19 -8.42 1.96
C ILE A 109 4.21 -9.47 2.49
N THR A 110 4.73 -10.61 2.93
CA THR A 110 3.92 -11.72 3.45
C THR A 110 4.59 -12.43 4.62
N HIS A 111 3.78 -12.88 5.57
CA HIS A 111 4.22 -13.85 6.58
C HIS A 111 4.47 -15.25 5.99
N SER A 112 3.94 -15.53 4.79
CA SER A 112 4.07 -16.85 4.15
C SER A 112 5.53 -17.15 3.81
N GLY A 113 6.09 -18.16 4.47
CA GLY A 113 7.51 -18.52 4.29
C GLY A 113 8.47 -17.79 5.21
N ALA A 114 7.99 -16.86 6.04
CA ALA A 114 8.77 -16.22 7.09
C ALA A 114 8.69 -17.01 8.41
N GLY A 115 9.72 -16.88 9.26
CA GLY A 115 9.73 -17.43 10.61
C GLY A 115 9.08 -16.48 11.62
N GLY A 116 8.29 -17.01 12.56
CA GLY A 116 7.68 -16.22 13.63
C GLY A 116 6.71 -15.16 13.09
N ASN A 117 6.91 -13.91 13.51
CA ASN A 117 6.10 -12.76 13.08
C ASN A 117 6.81 -11.90 12.03
N SER A 118 7.93 -12.37 11.47
CA SER A 118 8.64 -11.65 10.42
C SER A 118 7.88 -11.68 9.11
N PHE A 119 8.28 -10.83 8.19
CA PHE A 119 7.86 -10.88 6.80
C PHE A 119 8.99 -11.34 5.87
N VAL A 120 8.60 -11.83 4.70
CA VAL A 120 9.43 -11.88 3.50
C VAL A 120 8.76 -11.04 2.41
N GLY A 121 9.53 -10.60 1.42
CA GLY A 121 8.98 -9.90 0.26
C GLY A 121 8.09 -10.82 -0.57
N CYS A 122 6.98 -10.28 -1.07
CA CYS A 122 6.31 -10.88 -2.22
C CYS A 122 7.17 -10.63 -3.48
N SER A 123 6.88 -11.32 -4.59
CA SER A 123 7.66 -11.13 -5.81
C SER A 123 7.71 -9.65 -6.22
N GLY A 124 8.91 -9.15 -6.49
CA GLY A 124 9.16 -7.73 -6.76
C GLY A 124 9.48 -6.86 -5.53
N THR A 125 9.53 -7.43 -4.33
CA THR A 125 10.00 -6.76 -3.10
C THR A 125 11.19 -7.55 -2.54
N ASP A 126 12.34 -6.89 -2.37
CA ASP A 126 13.59 -7.46 -1.85
C ASP A 126 13.99 -6.87 -0.49
#